data_AF-A0A672RJN7-F1
#
_entry.id   AF-A0A672RJN7-F1
#
_cell.length_a   1.000
_cell.length_b   1.000
_cell.length_c   1.000
_cell.angle_alpha   90.00
_cell.angle_beta   90.00
_cell.angle_gamma   90.00
#
_symmetry.space_group_name_H-M   'P 1'
#
loop_
_entity.id
_entity.type
_entity.pdbx_description
1 polymer ?
#
loop_
_entity_poly.entity_id
_entity_poly.type
_entity_poly.pdbx_seq_one_letter_code
_entity_poly.pdbx_strand_id
1 'polypeptide(L)'
;MLMKRGRDNGQFLNRRFVLSLRDGTLKYYTKLDAKEPKAVIKVDTMNACFQPDKIGNPNGLQITYLRDNITRNIFIYHDSSREIVVWFNCIRAAQLHYLKVAFPGATDAELKPKLTRSFLKEGYMEKTGPRQTEGFKRRWFTLDHRRLMYFKDPLDAFARGEVFLGHRDHGYRVTIGLPAGTHYNGTWQYGITIETPERSFLFICETDTEQKDWLSHFNAVMNTPMSPQEFLKHSPLTCHWSARKIAPPQAHMIG
;
A
#
# COMPACT_ATOMS: atom_id res chain seq x y z
N MET A 1 -6.50 -0.49 23.80
CA MET A 1 -7.64 -0.99 22.99
C MET A 1 -7.80 -0.05 21.80
N LEU A 2 -8.36 -0.48 20.67
CA LEU A 2 -8.62 0.39 19.51
C LEU A 2 -9.97 0.05 18.88
N MET A 3 -10.70 1.08 18.44
CA MET A 3 -11.90 0.90 17.64
C MET A 3 -11.48 0.53 16.22
N LYS A 4 -11.94 -0.63 15.73
CA LYS A 4 -11.56 -1.17 14.43
C LYS A 4 -12.78 -1.40 13.56
N ARG A 5 -12.75 -0.89 12.33
CA ARG A 5 -13.78 -1.18 11.33
C ARG A 5 -13.83 -2.68 11.01
N GLY A 6 -15.03 -3.25 11.04
CA GLY A 6 -15.31 -4.58 10.53
C GLY A 6 -15.07 -4.66 9.03
N ARG A 7 -14.83 -5.88 8.52
CA ARG A 7 -14.48 -6.09 7.11
C ARG A 7 -15.64 -5.72 6.18
N ASP A 8 -16.83 -6.25 6.48
CA ASP A 8 -17.96 -6.23 5.54
C ASP A 8 -19.18 -5.46 6.09
N ASN A 9 -19.28 -5.28 7.41
CA ASN A 9 -20.45 -4.66 8.06
C ASN A 9 -20.32 -3.15 8.29
N GLY A 10 -19.14 -2.58 8.04
CA GLY A 10 -18.87 -1.16 8.25
C GLY A 10 -18.96 -0.66 9.70
N GLN A 11 -19.09 -1.53 10.69
CA GLN A 11 -19.16 -1.13 12.10
C GLN A 11 -17.77 -1.04 12.72
N PHE A 12 -17.53 -0.04 13.54
CA PHE A 12 -16.34 -0.01 14.39
C PHE A 12 -16.62 -0.74 15.69
N LEU A 13 -15.74 -1.69 16.03
CA LEU A 13 -15.86 -2.47 17.26
C LEU A 13 -14.53 -2.45 17.99
N ASN A 14 -14.60 -2.51 19.33
CA ASN A 14 -13.42 -2.45 20.16
C ASN A 14 -12.60 -3.75 20.01
N ARG A 15 -11.29 -3.62 19.78
CA ARG A 15 -10.38 -4.73 19.56
C ARG A 15 -9.10 -4.55 20.36
N ARG A 16 -8.58 -5.65 20.88
CA ARG A 16 -7.28 -5.66 21.57
C ARG A 16 -6.19 -5.73 20.52
N PHE A 17 -5.35 -4.72 20.48
CA PHE A 17 -4.13 -4.70 19.68
C PHE A 17 -2.92 -4.88 20.60
N VAL A 18 -1.91 -5.59 20.11
CA VAL A 18 -0.65 -5.82 20.81
C VAL A 18 0.48 -5.63 19.80
N LEU A 19 1.30 -4.61 20.01
CA LEU A 19 2.55 -4.44 19.29
C LEU A 19 3.66 -5.15 20.07
N SER A 20 4.32 -6.13 19.47
CA SER A 20 5.42 -6.87 20.07
C SER A 20 6.71 -6.50 19.34
N LEU A 21 7.59 -5.78 20.03
CA LEU A 21 8.93 -5.47 19.50
C LEU A 21 9.79 -6.73 19.39
N ARG A 22 9.64 -7.68 20.33
CA ARG A 22 10.36 -8.95 20.33
C ARG A 22 10.01 -9.81 19.11
N ASP A 23 8.71 -9.91 18.80
CA ASP A 23 8.23 -10.75 17.70
C ASP A 23 8.17 -10.02 16.36
N GLY A 24 8.31 -8.69 16.36
CA GLY A 24 8.22 -7.86 15.15
C GLY A 24 6.84 -7.83 14.54
N THR A 25 5.81 -7.92 15.39
CA THR A 25 4.44 -8.07 14.93
C THR A 25 3.46 -7.16 15.65
N LEU A 26 2.48 -6.67 14.89
CA LEU A 26 1.24 -6.11 15.40
C LEU A 26 0.16 -7.20 15.30
N LYS A 27 -0.35 -7.63 16.45
CA LYS A 27 -1.41 -8.62 16.55
C LYS A 27 -2.71 -7.94 16.96
N TYR A 28 -3.85 -8.43 16.48
CA TYR A 28 -5.13 -8.03 17.05
C TYR A 28 -6.03 -9.22 17.33
N TYR A 29 -6.87 -9.06 18.34
CA TYR A 29 -7.78 -10.08 18.86
C TYR A 29 -9.22 -9.56 18.79
N THR A 30 -10.15 -10.44 18.43
CA THR A 30 -11.58 -10.09 18.34
C THR A 30 -12.24 -9.91 19.69
N LYS A 31 -11.73 -10.60 20.71
CA LYS A 31 -12.18 -10.55 22.10
C LYS A 31 -10.98 -10.29 23.02
N LEU A 32 -11.22 -9.79 24.22
CA LEU A 32 -10.16 -9.45 25.19
C LEU A 32 -9.40 -10.70 25.65
N ASP A 33 -10.13 -11.75 25.96
CA ASP A 33 -9.72 -13.06 26.49
C ASP A 33 -9.28 -14.07 25.43
N ALA A 34 -9.34 -13.69 24.14
CA ALA A 34 -8.92 -14.58 23.06
C ALA A 34 -7.43 -14.93 23.18
N LYS A 35 -7.13 -16.23 23.22
CA LYS A 35 -5.77 -16.78 23.27
C LYS A 35 -5.03 -16.60 21.95
N GLU A 36 -5.74 -16.82 20.84
CA GLU A 36 -5.17 -16.73 19.50
C GLU A 36 -5.50 -15.39 18.81
N PRO A 37 -4.53 -14.75 18.14
CA PRO A 37 -4.77 -13.53 17.40
C PRO A 37 -5.62 -13.80 16.15
N LYS A 38 -6.51 -12.86 15.83
CA LYS A 38 -7.28 -12.90 14.58
C LYS A 38 -6.39 -12.60 13.36
N ALA A 39 -5.36 -11.78 13.55
CA ALA A 39 -4.31 -11.58 12.56
C ALA A 39 -2.98 -11.25 13.26
N VAL A 40 -1.90 -11.67 12.60
CA VAL A 40 -0.52 -11.33 12.93
C VAL A 40 0.04 -10.56 11.74
N ILE A 41 0.42 -9.31 11.95
CA ILE A 41 0.91 -8.41 10.91
C ILE A 41 2.37 -8.12 11.20
N LYS A 42 3.27 -8.35 10.23
CA LYS A 42 4.68 -8.01 10.42
C LYS A 42 4.89 -6.50 10.33
N VAL A 43 5.64 -5.95 11.27
CA VAL A 43 5.84 -4.51 11.42
C VAL A 43 6.70 -3.94 10.28
N ASP A 44 7.66 -4.72 9.79
CA ASP A 44 8.60 -4.36 8.73
C ASP A 44 7.96 -4.14 7.35
N THR A 45 6.79 -4.73 7.11
CA THR A 45 6.12 -4.76 5.80
C THR A 45 4.77 -4.04 5.79
N MET A 46 4.28 -3.63 6.96
CA MET A 46 3.06 -2.81 7.05
C MET A 46 3.35 -1.32 6.86
N ASN A 47 2.32 -0.57 6.49
CA ASN A 47 2.29 0.88 6.55
C ASN A 47 1.19 1.34 7.52
N ALA A 48 1.34 2.54 8.07
CA ALA A 48 0.31 3.23 8.83
C ALA A 48 0.23 4.69 8.38
N CYS A 49 -0.96 5.22 8.11
CA CYS A 49 -1.16 6.57 7.62
C CYS A 49 -2.44 7.15 8.22
N PHE A 50 -2.39 8.38 8.76
CA PHE A 50 -3.59 9.06 9.23
C PHE A 50 -4.48 9.42 8.04
N GLN A 51 -5.77 9.10 8.17
CA GLN A 51 -6.77 9.18 7.11
C GLN A 51 -8.10 9.69 7.66
N PRO A 52 -8.12 10.86 8.34
CA PRO A 52 -9.28 11.28 9.12
C PRO A 52 -10.54 11.51 8.28
N ASP A 53 -10.41 12.18 7.14
CA ASP A 53 -11.54 12.49 6.25
C ASP A 53 -12.13 11.22 5.63
N LYS A 54 -11.27 10.33 5.13
CA LYS A 54 -11.68 9.04 4.55
C LYS A 54 -12.40 8.15 5.57
N ILE A 55 -11.92 8.16 6.82
CA ILE A 55 -12.46 7.32 7.89
C ILE A 55 -13.70 7.98 8.53
N GLY A 56 -13.88 9.29 8.40
CA GLY A 56 -14.92 10.06 9.08
C GLY A 56 -14.65 10.21 10.58
N ASN A 57 -13.37 10.26 10.99
CA ASN A 57 -12.97 10.42 12.38
C ASN A 57 -11.62 11.17 12.46
N PRO A 58 -11.49 12.24 13.27
CA PRO A 58 -10.25 13.03 13.34
C PRO A 58 -9.01 12.24 13.79
N ASN A 59 -9.23 11.11 14.48
CA ASN A 59 -8.20 10.20 14.96
C ASN A 59 -8.10 8.93 14.08
N GLY A 60 -8.64 8.97 12.85
CA GLY A 60 -8.65 7.85 11.92
C GLY A 60 -7.24 7.50 11.42
N LEU A 61 -6.80 6.26 11.67
CA LEU A 61 -5.55 5.70 11.19
C LEU A 61 -5.82 4.48 10.30
N GLN A 62 -5.28 4.50 9.08
CA GLN A 62 -5.30 3.37 8.16
C GLN A 62 -3.99 2.59 8.28
N ILE A 63 -4.11 1.30 8.57
CA ILE A 63 -3.02 0.33 8.49
C ILE A 63 -3.18 -0.46 7.19
N THR A 64 -2.11 -0.57 6.41
CA THR A 64 -2.07 -1.44 5.22
C THR A 64 -0.95 -2.46 5.36
N TYR A 65 -1.19 -3.68 4.88
CA TYR A 65 -0.19 -4.74 4.84
C TYR A 65 -0.53 -5.73 3.73
N LEU A 66 0.46 -6.49 3.28
CA LEU A 66 0.24 -7.56 2.32
C LEU A 66 -0.31 -8.81 3.01
N ARG A 67 -1.40 -9.34 2.46
CA ARG A 67 -1.97 -10.64 2.81
C ARG A 67 -2.22 -11.41 1.52
N ASP A 68 -1.57 -12.55 1.36
CA ASP A 68 -1.69 -13.38 0.16
C ASP A 68 -1.40 -12.56 -1.12
N ASN A 69 -0.34 -11.72 -1.05
CA ASN A 69 0.07 -10.75 -2.08
C ASN A 69 -0.95 -9.66 -2.46
N ILE A 70 -2.06 -9.54 -1.72
CA ILE A 70 -3.06 -8.48 -1.89
C ILE A 70 -2.98 -7.52 -0.71
N THR A 71 -3.08 -6.23 -0.97
CA THR A 71 -3.08 -5.19 0.07
C THR A 71 -4.37 -5.28 0.87
N ARG A 72 -4.22 -5.47 2.18
CA ARG A 72 -5.29 -5.47 3.18
C ARG A 72 -5.28 -4.15 3.94
N ASN A 73 -6.39 -3.42 3.87
CA ASN A 73 -6.68 -2.27 4.72
C ASN A 73 -7.30 -2.69 6.06
N ILE A 74 -6.84 -2.03 7.12
CA ILE A 74 -7.47 -1.99 8.43
C ILE A 74 -7.64 -0.52 8.81
N PHE A 75 -8.87 -0.11 9.09
CA PHE A 75 -9.20 1.22 9.57
C PHE A 75 -9.45 1.17 11.07
N ILE A 76 -8.70 1.97 11.82
CA ILE A 76 -8.78 2.07 13.28
C ILE A 76 -8.85 3.53 13.71
N TYR A 77 -9.34 3.75 14.93
CA TYR A 77 -9.17 5.01 15.64
C TYR A 77 -9.14 4.75 17.16
N HIS A 78 -8.83 5.81 17.90
CA HIS A 78 -9.03 5.90 19.33
C HIS A 78 -9.72 7.22 19.65
N ASP A 79 -10.56 7.28 20.68
CA ASP A 79 -11.28 8.52 21.03
C ASP A 79 -10.32 9.62 21.53
N SER A 80 -9.27 9.21 22.25
CA SER A 80 -8.12 10.07 22.59
C SER A 80 -7.14 10.20 21.41
N SER A 81 -6.91 11.44 20.97
CA SER A 81 -5.90 11.79 19.96
C SER A 81 -4.48 11.43 20.41
N ARG A 82 -4.18 11.63 21.70
CA ARG A 82 -2.90 11.25 22.30
C ARG A 82 -2.62 9.76 22.12
N GLU A 83 -3.61 8.92 22.41
CA GLU A 83 -3.45 7.47 22.33
C GLU A 83 -3.21 6.99 20.89
N ILE A 84 -3.96 7.49 19.90
CA ILE A 84 -3.73 7.06 18.51
C ILE A 84 -2.38 7.53 17.99
N VAL A 85 -1.92 8.72 18.40
CA VAL A 85 -0.59 9.24 18.05
C VAL A 85 0.52 8.41 18.72
N VAL A 86 0.32 7.97 19.96
CA VAL A 86 1.23 7.03 20.64
C VAL A 86 1.30 5.72 19.86
N TRP A 87 0.17 5.13 19.46
CA TRP A 87 0.16 3.91 18.64
C TRP A 87 0.93 4.08 17.33
N PHE A 88 0.70 5.18 16.61
CA PHE A 88 1.40 5.50 15.37
C PHE A 88 2.93 5.59 15.59
N ASN A 89 3.36 6.30 16.63
CA ASN A 89 4.78 6.44 16.95
C ASN A 89 5.42 5.13 17.46
N CYS A 90 4.69 4.30 18.21
CA CYS A 90 5.16 2.98 18.62
C CYS A 90 5.38 2.06 17.40
N ILE A 91 4.48 2.08 16.42
CA ILE A 91 4.66 1.35 15.14
C ILE A 91 5.93 1.84 14.45
N ARG A 92 6.12 3.16 14.31
CA ARG A 92 7.32 3.75 13.70
C ARG A 92 8.60 3.39 14.44
N ALA A 93 8.59 3.41 15.77
CA ALA A 93 9.74 3.04 16.59
C ALA A 93 10.11 1.57 16.40
N ALA A 94 9.11 0.68 16.35
CA ALA A 94 9.34 -0.73 16.06
C ALA A 94 9.88 -0.93 14.63
N GLN A 95 9.33 -0.26 13.62
CA GLN A 95 9.88 -0.29 12.26
C GLN A 95 11.34 0.16 12.20
N LEU A 96 11.68 1.24 12.91
CA LEU A 96 13.05 1.76 12.94
C LEU A 96 14.01 0.75 13.57
N HIS A 97 13.60 0.10 14.66
CA HIS A 97 14.39 -0.96 15.30
C HIS A 97 14.69 -2.09 14.31
N TYR A 98 13.68 -2.59 13.60
CA TYR A 98 13.85 -3.65 12.60
C TYR A 98 14.73 -3.24 11.42
N LEU A 99 14.58 -2.00 10.94
CA LEU A 99 15.43 -1.47 9.87
C LEU A 99 16.90 -1.35 10.31
N LYS A 100 17.16 -0.91 11.54
CA LYS A 100 18.54 -0.83 12.07
C LYS A 100 19.21 -2.20 12.14
N VAL A 101 18.45 -3.24 12.50
CA VAL A 101 18.95 -4.62 12.51
C VAL A 101 19.20 -5.13 11.09
N ALA A 102 18.30 -4.85 10.15
CA ALA A 102 18.43 -5.28 8.76
C ALA A 102 19.52 -4.52 7.97
N PHE A 103 19.82 -3.28 8.37
CA PHE A 103 20.77 -2.40 7.70
C PHE A 103 21.71 -1.75 8.72
N PRO A 104 22.66 -2.50 9.32
CA PRO A 104 23.49 -2.02 10.43
C PRO A 104 24.42 -0.85 10.06
N GLY A 105 24.70 -0.64 8.77
CA GLY A 105 25.49 0.49 8.27
C GLY A 105 24.66 1.73 7.88
N ALA A 106 23.33 1.66 7.92
CA ALA A 106 22.47 2.77 7.56
C ALA A 106 22.23 3.71 8.74
N THR A 107 22.28 5.01 8.49
CA THR A 107 22.02 6.06 9.47
C THR A 107 20.52 6.22 9.73
N ASP A 108 20.17 6.80 10.88
CA ASP A 108 18.77 7.15 11.18
C ASP A 108 18.14 8.06 10.12
N ALA A 109 18.92 8.94 9.49
CA ALA A 109 18.46 9.83 8.43
C ALA A 109 18.05 9.06 7.17
N GLU A 110 18.77 7.98 6.82
CA GLU A 110 18.46 7.11 5.68
C GLU A 110 17.28 6.17 5.96
N LEU A 111 17.05 5.81 7.23
CA LEU A 111 16.01 4.86 7.64
C LEU A 111 14.66 5.50 7.94
N LYS A 112 14.64 6.70 8.54
CA LYS A 112 13.40 7.40 8.93
C LYS A 112 12.38 7.59 7.78
N PRO A 113 12.81 7.87 6.53
CA PRO A 113 11.88 7.95 5.40
C PRO A 113 11.19 6.62 5.04
N LYS A 114 11.75 5.48 5.47
CA LYS A 114 11.25 4.13 5.15
C LYS A 114 10.26 3.55 6.16
N LEU A 115 9.91 4.30 7.21
CA LEU A 115 9.02 3.84 8.28
C LEU A 115 7.56 3.79 7.80
N THR A 116 6.75 4.72 8.28
CA THR A 116 5.38 4.95 7.78
C THR A 116 5.40 6.04 6.72
N ARG A 117 4.54 5.91 5.72
CA ARG A 117 4.38 6.91 4.65
C ARG A 117 2.94 7.30 4.42
N SER A 118 2.76 8.53 3.97
CA SER A 118 1.50 8.97 3.37
C SER A 118 1.36 8.41 1.97
N PHE A 119 0.13 8.28 1.50
CA PHE A 119 -0.13 7.99 0.10
C PHE A 119 0.19 9.22 -0.74
N LEU A 120 0.75 9.01 -1.93
CA LEU A 120 1.15 10.09 -2.82
C LEU A 120 -0.08 10.83 -3.33
N LYS A 121 -1.10 10.10 -3.77
CA LYS A 121 -2.39 10.65 -4.16
C LYS A 121 -3.49 9.64 -3.98
N GLU A 122 -4.68 10.13 -3.64
CA GLU A 122 -5.90 9.35 -3.63
C GLU A 122 -7.05 10.13 -4.26
N GLY A 123 -8.06 9.42 -4.76
CA GLY A 123 -9.19 10.05 -5.40
C GLY A 123 -9.95 9.09 -6.31
N TYR A 124 -11.10 9.54 -6.81
CA TYR A 124 -11.87 8.76 -7.76
C TYR A 124 -11.33 8.96 -9.19
N MET A 125 -11.22 7.85 -9.92
CA MET A 125 -11.10 7.81 -11.38
C MET A 125 -12.07 6.75 -11.92
N GLU A 126 -12.51 6.87 -13.17
CA GLU A 126 -13.12 5.75 -13.87
C GLU A 126 -12.06 4.89 -14.55
N LYS A 127 -12.31 3.58 -14.65
CA LYS A 127 -11.44 2.66 -15.37
C LYS A 127 -12.23 1.61 -16.14
N THR A 128 -11.68 1.15 -17.26
CA THR A 128 -12.17 -0.04 -17.97
C THR A 128 -11.43 -1.32 -17.55
N GLY A 129 -11.84 -2.47 -18.08
CA GLY A 129 -11.21 -3.76 -17.88
C GLY A 129 -10.00 -4.00 -18.79
N PRO A 130 -9.34 -5.17 -18.66
CA PRO A 130 -8.14 -5.52 -19.43
C PRO A 130 -8.32 -5.46 -20.94
N ARG A 131 -9.52 -5.77 -21.45
CA ARG A 131 -9.80 -5.82 -22.89
C ARG A 131 -10.21 -4.47 -23.44
N GLN A 132 -10.34 -3.45 -22.58
CA GLN A 132 -10.74 -2.08 -22.93
C GLN A 132 -12.10 -1.98 -23.65
N THR A 133 -12.87 -3.06 -23.64
CA THR A 133 -14.23 -3.17 -24.18
C THR A 133 -15.26 -3.25 -23.06
N GLU A 134 -14.81 -3.52 -21.83
CA GLU A 134 -15.68 -3.44 -20.67
C GLU A 134 -16.10 -1.99 -20.40
N GLY A 135 -17.32 -1.80 -19.91
CA GLY A 135 -17.77 -0.47 -19.47
C GLY A 135 -16.85 0.12 -18.40
N PHE A 136 -16.64 1.43 -18.47
CA PHE A 136 -15.90 2.17 -17.46
C PHE A 136 -16.64 2.12 -16.11
N LYS A 137 -15.88 2.01 -15.02
CA LYS A 137 -16.42 1.98 -13.66
C LYS A 137 -15.62 2.92 -12.77
N ARG A 138 -16.32 3.79 -12.06
CA ARG A 138 -15.75 4.62 -10.99
C ARG A 138 -15.16 3.76 -9.87
N ARG A 139 -13.94 4.05 -9.47
CA ARG A 139 -13.19 3.37 -8.40
C ARG A 139 -12.42 4.40 -7.58
N TRP A 140 -12.25 4.13 -6.29
CA TRP A 140 -11.32 4.88 -5.45
C TRP A 140 -9.91 4.37 -5.70
N PHE A 141 -8.98 5.26 -6.03
CA PHE A 141 -7.58 4.94 -6.25
C PHE A 141 -6.72 5.43 -5.10
N THR A 142 -5.68 4.66 -4.79
CA THR A 142 -4.63 5.02 -3.84
C THR A 142 -3.29 4.74 -4.48
N LEU A 143 -2.47 5.76 -4.67
CA LEU A 143 -1.09 5.64 -5.12
C LEU A 143 -0.15 5.62 -3.91
N ASP A 144 0.37 4.44 -3.59
CA ASP A 144 1.36 4.23 -2.53
C ASP A 144 2.72 3.88 -3.15
N HIS A 145 3.63 4.86 -3.19
CA HIS A 145 4.90 4.74 -3.92
C HIS A 145 4.66 4.30 -5.38
N ARG A 146 5.11 3.10 -5.75
CA ARG A 146 4.97 2.51 -7.08
C ARG A 146 3.73 1.63 -7.22
N ARG A 147 2.87 1.59 -6.23
CA ARG A 147 1.69 0.73 -6.22
C ARG A 147 0.43 1.57 -6.34
N LEU A 148 -0.19 1.50 -7.51
CA LEU A 148 -1.52 2.06 -7.75
C LEU A 148 -2.57 0.98 -7.44
N MET A 149 -3.31 1.17 -6.36
CA MET A 149 -4.40 0.29 -5.94
C MET A 149 -5.73 0.92 -6.31
N TYR A 150 -6.73 0.09 -6.61
CA TYR A 150 -8.10 0.58 -6.79
C TYR A 150 -9.13 -0.26 -6.03
N PHE A 151 -10.14 0.42 -5.51
CA PHE A 151 -11.16 -0.11 -4.61
C PHE A 151 -12.56 0.23 -5.13
N LYS A 152 -13.57 -0.55 -4.75
CA LYS A 152 -14.95 -0.17 -5.05
C LYS A 152 -15.32 1.05 -4.20
N ASP A 153 -15.03 0.96 -2.91
CA ASP A 153 -15.28 1.98 -1.91
C ASP A 153 -13.98 2.34 -1.16
N PRO A 154 -13.77 3.59 -0.71
CA PRO A 154 -12.50 4.02 -0.08
C PRO A 154 -12.15 3.24 1.20
N LEU A 155 -13.17 2.71 1.89
CA LEU A 155 -13.04 1.92 3.11
C LEU A 155 -13.12 0.40 2.87
N ASP A 156 -12.98 -0.05 1.62
CA ASP A 156 -12.87 -1.47 1.31
C ASP A 156 -11.65 -2.09 1.98
N ALA A 157 -11.85 -3.30 2.51
CA ALA A 157 -10.79 -4.04 3.17
C ALA A 157 -9.69 -4.52 2.20
N PHE A 158 -10.00 -4.75 0.91
CA PHE A 158 -9.06 -5.28 -0.06
C PHE A 158 -9.14 -4.52 -1.37
N ALA A 159 -8.00 -4.35 -2.02
CA ALA A 159 -7.96 -3.81 -3.38
C ALA A 159 -8.68 -4.76 -4.34
N ARG A 160 -9.38 -4.19 -5.33
CA ARG A 160 -9.94 -4.93 -6.46
C ARG A 160 -8.87 -5.29 -7.48
N GLY A 161 -7.80 -4.51 -7.52
CA GLY A 161 -6.58 -4.83 -8.22
C GLY A 161 -5.49 -3.81 -7.91
N GLU A 162 -4.28 -4.16 -8.28
CA GLU A 162 -3.07 -3.37 -8.03
C GLU A 162 -2.27 -3.31 -9.32
N VAL A 163 -1.60 -2.18 -9.54
CA VAL A 163 -0.73 -1.94 -10.68
C VAL A 163 0.60 -1.46 -10.14
N PHE A 164 1.67 -2.12 -10.54
CA PHE A 164 3.02 -1.65 -10.29
C PHE A 164 3.39 -0.58 -11.34
N LEU A 165 4.01 0.51 -10.90
CA LEU A 165 4.47 1.61 -11.73
C LEU A 165 6.01 1.65 -11.69
N GLY A 166 6.62 0.99 -12.67
CA GLY A 166 8.06 0.96 -12.84
C GLY A 166 8.63 2.25 -13.43
N HIS A 167 9.94 2.25 -13.66
CA HIS A 167 10.64 3.35 -14.31
C HIS A 167 10.36 3.38 -15.82
N ARG A 168 10.43 4.57 -16.42
CA ARG A 168 10.19 4.77 -17.87
C ARG A 168 11.10 3.97 -18.78
N ASP A 169 12.35 3.75 -18.37
CA ASP A 169 13.32 2.96 -19.14
C ASP A 169 12.93 1.48 -19.23
N HIS A 170 11.94 1.05 -18.45
CA HIS A 170 11.40 -0.31 -18.47
C HIS A 170 9.99 -0.38 -19.07
N GLY A 171 9.65 0.52 -19.99
CA GLY A 171 8.39 0.48 -20.73
C GLY A 171 7.17 0.97 -19.95
N TYR A 172 7.38 1.75 -18.89
CA TYR A 172 6.31 2.42 -18.16
C TYR A 172 6.13 3.85 -18.65
N ARG A 173 4.92 4.26 -19.00
CA ARG A 173 4.66 5.62 -19.45
C ARG A 173 3.26 6.07 -19.04
N VAL A 174 3.09 7.37 -18.88
CA VAL A 174 1.78 7.98 -18.70
C VAL A 174 1.56 9.08 -19.73
N THR A 175 0.39 9.10 -20.35
CA THR A 175 -0.01 10.10 -21.34
C THR A 175 -1.41 10.65 -21.05
N ILE A 176 -1.66 11.87 -21.51
CA ILE A 176 -2.98 12.50 -21.48
C ILE A 176 -3.82 11.92 -22.63
N GLY A 177 -5.10 11.68 -22.34
CA GLY A 177 -6.08 11.18 -23.30
C GLY A 177 -6.22 9.66 -23.30
N LEU A 178 -7.14 9.19 -24.12
CA LEU A 178 -7.42 7.78 -24.37
C LEU A 178 -6.93 7.41 -25.78
N PRO A 179 -6.55 6.13 -26.03
CA PRO A 179 -6.22 5.67 -27.38
C PRO A 179 -7.36 5.94 -28.37
N ALA A 180 -7.00 6.21 -29.62
CA ALA A 180 -7.99 6.38 -30.69
C ALA A 180 -8.91 5.15 -30.79
N GLY A 181 -10.22 5.38 -30.96
CA GLY A 181 -11.22 4.31 -31.01
C GLY A 181 -11.67 3.77 -29.65
N THR A 182 -11.19 4.33 -28.53
CA THR A 182 -11.69 3.97 -27.20
C THR A 182 -13.17 4.35 -27.08
N HIS A 183 -14.03 3.35 -26.88
CA HIS A 183 -15.45 3.59 -26.70
C HIS A 183 -15.75 3.97 -25.24
N TYR A 184 -16.25 5.18 -25.03
CA TYR A 184 -16.61 5.69 -23.71
C TYR A 184 -17.86 6.56 -23.80
N ASN A 185 -18.81 6.33 -22.89
CA ASN A 185 -20.13 6.96 -22.88
C ASN A 185 -20.50 7.58 -21.51
N GLY A 186 -19.51 7.83 -20.65
CA GLY A 186 -19.71 8.48 -19.36
C GLY A 186 -19.61 10.00 -19.45
N THR A 187 -19.81 10.68 -18.30
CA THR A 187 -19.86 12.15 -18.23
C THR A 187 -18.50 12.81 -17.95
N TRP A 188 -17.54 12.07 -17.38
CA TRP A 188 -16.18 12.54 -17.12
C TRP A 188 -15.36 12.57 -18.42
N GLN A 189 -14.47 13.55 -18.61
CA GLN A 189 -13.88 13.80 -19.94
C GLN A 189 -12.35 13.78 -19.95
N TYR A 190 -11.70 13.73 -18.79
CA TYR A 190 -10.27 13.96 -18.70
C TYR A 190 -9.49 12.64 -18.62
N GLY A 191 -9.21 12.06 -19.80
CA GLY A 191 -8.57 10.74 -19.92
C GLY A 191 -7.08 10.70 -19.53
N ILE A 192 -6.62 9.59 -18.96
CA ILE A 192 -5.22 9.27 -18.70
C ILE A 192 -4.97 7.84 -19.20
N THR A 193 -3.86 7.63 -19.91
CA THR A 193 -3.40 6.30 -20.30
C THR A 193 -2.09 5.99 -19.59
N ILE A 194 -2.05 4.91 -18.80
CA ILE A 194 -0.81 4.33 -18.26
C ILE A 194 -0.45 3.11 -19.08
N GLU A 195 0.72 3.14 -19.70
CA GLU A 195 1.32 1.98 -20.36
C GLU A 195 2.26 1.26 -19.40
N THR A 196 2.18 -0.06 -19.41
CA THR A 196 3.11 -0.97 -18.73
C THR A 196 3.56 -2.02 -19.74
N PRO A 197 4.65 -2.77 -19.48
CA PRO A 197 5.09 -3.84 -20.38
C PRO A 197 4.03 -4.91 -20.67
N GLU A 198 3.10 -5.14 -19.74
CA GLU A 198 2.08 -6.19 -19.87
C GLU A 198 0.82 -5.70 -20.58
N ARG A 199 0.38 -4.46 -20.29
CA ARG A 199 -0.83 -3.87 -20.86
C ARG A 199 -0.94 -2.36 -20.61
N SER A 200 -1.87 -1.73 -21.29
CA SER A 200 -2.29 -0.36 -21.00
C SER A 200 -3.51 -0.30 -20.08
N PHE A 201 -3.53 0.68 -19.18
CA PHE A 201 -4.62 1.00 -18.28
C PHE A 201 -5.20 2.36 -18.67
N LEU A 202 -6.52 2.39 -18.88
CA LEU A 202 -7.23 3.61 -19.25
C LEU A 202 -8.01 4.12 -18.05
N PHE A 203 -7.80 5.39 -17.73
CA PHE A 203 -8.46 6.10 -16.66
C PHE A 203 -9.14 7.36 -17.17
N ILE A 204 -10.16 7.81 -16.47
CA ILE A 204 -10.84 9.08 -16.74
C ILE A 204 -11.04 9.80 -15.42
N CYS A 205 -10.64 11.06 -15.36
CA CYS A 205 -10.81 11.95 -14.24
C CYS A 205 -12.02 12.88 -14.46
N GLU A 206 -12.62 13.32 -13.35
CA GLU A 206 -13.79 14.20 -13.37
C GLU A 206 -13.45 15.62 -13.86
N THR A 207 -12.27 16.13 -13.48
CA THR A 207 -11.84 17.50 -13.79
C THR A 207 -10.43 17.52 -14.39
N ASP A 208 -10.14 18.59 -15.13
CA ASP A 208 -8.80 18.88 -15.67
C ASP A 208 -7.75 18.97 -14.55
N THR A 209 -8.11 19.59 -13.42
CA THR A 209 -7.23 19.72 -12.25
C THR A 209 -6.85 18.35 -11.68
N GLU A 210 -7.83 17.45 -11.50
CA GLU A 210 -7.55 16.09 -11.03
C GLU A 210 -6.68 15.31 -12.01
N GLN A 211 -6.94 15.44 -13.31
CA GLN A 211 -6.14 14.79 -14.36
C GLN A 211 -4.68 15.24 -14.30
N LYS A 212 -4.43 16.56 -14.24
CA LYS A 212 -3.08 17.13 -14.15
C LYS A 212 -2.36 16.70 -12.87
N ASP A 213 -3.06 16.65 -11.75
CA ASP A 213 -2.50 16.24 -10.48
C ASP A 213 -2.11 14.75 -10.47
N TRP A 214 -3.01 13.87 -10.93
CA TRP A 214 -2.70 12.44 -11.13
C TRP A 214 -1.52 12.24 -12.08
N LEU A 215 -1.51 12.93 -13.22
CA LEU A 215 -0.45 12.86 -14.22
C LEU A 215 0.91 13.27 -13.64
N SER A 216 0.95 14.33 -12.83
CA SER A 216 2.16 14.80 -12.15
C SER A 216 2.74 13.72 -11.24
N HIS A 217 1.88 13.09 -10.42
CA HIS A 217 2.29 12.04 -9.50
C HIS A 217 2.77 10.78 -10.22
N PHE A 218 2.07 10.35 -11.28
CA PHE A 218 2.52 9.22 -12.09
C PHE A 218 3.86 9.49 -12.77
N ASN A 219 4.04 10.68 -13.35
CA ASN A 219 5.31 11.07 -13.95
C ASN A 219 6.45 11.08 -12.91
N ALA A 220 6.22 11.64 -11.72
CA ALA A 220 7.24 11.66 -10.66
C ALA A 220 7.69 10.24 -10.28
N VAL A 221 6.74 9.32 -10.09
CA VAL A 221 7.03 7.90 -9.81
C VAL A 221 7.80 7.22 -10.94
N MET A 222 7.38 7.43 -12.19
CA MET A 222 8.02 6.81 -13.37
C MET A 222 9.37 7.45 -13.74
N ASN A 223 9.68 8.64 -13.24
CA ASN A 223 10.99 9.33 -13.36
C ASN A 223 11.96 8.99 -12.24
N THR A 224 11.47 8.49 -11.11
CA THR A 224 12.33 8.14 -9.98
C THR A 224 13.02 6.81 -10.30
N PRO A 225 14.34 6.66 -10.13
CA PRO A 225 15.01 5.37 -10.27
C PRO A 225 14.43 4.31 -9.33
N MET A 226 14.39 3.05 -9.76
CA MET A 226 13.96 1.94 -8.91
C MET A 226 15.11 1.51 -7.99
N SER A 227 14.81 1.26 -6.73
CA SER A 227 15.73 0.64 -5.80
C SER A 227 15.95 -0.84 -6.12
N PRO A 228 17.10 -1.44 -5.74
CA PRO A 228 17.35 -2.87 -5.97
C PRO A 228 16.24 -3.79 -5.42
N GLN A 229 15.62 -3.42 -4.31
CA GLN A 229 14.52 -4.19 -3.70
C GLN A 229 13.23 -4.12 -4.54
N GLU A 230 12.96 -2.99 -5.20
CA GLU A 230 11.80 -2.86 -6.09
C GLU A 230 11.98 -3.70 -7.36
N PHE A 231 13.19 -3.76 -7.90
CA PHE A 231 13.52 -4.68 -9.01
C PHE A 231 13.28 -6.14 -8.64
N LEU A 232 13.73 -6.59 -7.47
CA LEU A 232 13.59 -7.99 -7.04
C LEU A 232 12.13 -8.42 -6.86
N LYS A 233 11.29 -7.51 -6.36
CA LYS A 233 9.87 -7.79 -6.09
C LYS A 233 9.00 -7.82 -7.35
N HIS A 234 9.45 -7.20 -8.45
CA HIS A 234 8.66 -7.01 -9.66
C HIS A 234 9.37 -7.47 -10.95
N SER A 235 10.47 -8.22 -10.83
CA SER A 235 11.08 -8.89 -11.99
C SER A 235 10.23 -10.12 -12.38
N PRO A 236 9.86 -10.27 -13.66
CA PRO A 236 9.18 -11.49 -14.13
C PRO A 236 10.05 -12.75 -14.00
N LEU A 237 11.36 -12.60 -13.74
CA LEU A 237 12.31 -13.72 -13.58
C LEU A 237 12.38 -14.28 -12.14
N THR A 238 11.71 -13.70 -11.15
CA THR A 238 11.85 -14.13 -9.74
C THR A 238 10.79 -15.09 -9.23
N CYS A 239 9.95 -15.66 -10.11
CA CYS A 239 9.05 -16.76 -9.71
C CYS A 239 9.76 -18.04 -9.21
N HIS A 240 11.11 -18.15 -9.25
CA HIS A 240 11.82 -19.40 -8.89
C HIS A 240 13.02 -19.28 -7.93
N TRP A 241 13.13 -18.24 -7.11
CA TRP A 241 14.14 -18.24 -6.03
C TRP A 241 13.52 -18.04 -4.65
N SER A 242 12.77 -19.04 -4.21
CA SER A 242 12.51 -19.26 -2.79
C SER A 242 13.84 -19.54 -2.06
N ALA A 243 14.20 -18.61 -1.17
CA ALA A 243 15.05 -18.81 0.00
C ALA A 243 16.01 -20.01 -0.02
N ARG A 244 17.23 -19.83 -0.54
CA ARG A 244 18.35 -20.63 -0.03
C ARG A 244 18.73 -20.07 1.34
N LYS A 245 18.43 -20.87 2.37
CA LYS A 245 18.95 -20.74 3.73
C LYS A 245 20.46 -20.47 3.65
N ILE A 246 20.89 -19.33 4.19
CA ILE A 246 22.29 -19.17 4.59
C ILE A 246 22.41 -19.98 5.89
N ALA A 247 22.93 -21.20 5.79
CA ALA A 247 23.38 -21.95 6.96
C ALA A 247 24.72 -21.34 7.44
N PRO A 248 24.95 -21.18 8.75
CA PRO A 248 26.23 -20.72 9.26
C PRO A 248 27.33 -21.79 8.99
N PRO A 249 28.59 -21.39 8.80
CA PRO A 249 29.68 -22.33 8.59
C PRO A 249 29.88 -23.20 9.83
N GLN A 250 29.94 -24.52 9.62
CA GLN A 250 30.38 -25.47 10.64
C GLN A 250 31.86 -25.20 10.92
N ALA A 251 32.19 -24.92 12.18
CA ALA A 251 33.55 -24.93 12.67
C ALA A 251 34.08 -26.37 12.62
N HIS A 252 35.09 -26.62 11.78
CA HIS A 252 35.90 -27.82 11.90
C HIS A 252 36.77 -27.70 13.14
N MET A 253 36.49 -28.54 14.15
CA MET A 253 37.47 -28.88 15.16
C MET A 253 38.57 -29.71 14.48
N ILE A 254 39.81 -29.22 14.58
CA ILE A 254 41.00 -30.00 14.29
C ILE A 254 41.55 -30.39 15.67
N GLY A 255 41.76 -31.68 15.87
CA GLY A 255 42.45 -32.23 17.04
C GLY A 255 43.95 -31.96 17.01
#